data_AF-A0A0G1J4Q1-F1
#
_entry.id   AF-A0A0G1J4Q1-F1
#
_cell.length_a   1.000
_cell.length_b   1.000
_cell.length_c   1.000
_cell.angle_alpha   90.00
_cell.angle_beta   90.00
_cell.angle_gamma   90.00
#
_symmetry.space_group_name_H-M   'P 1'
#
loop_
_entity.id
_entity.type
_entity.pdbx_description
1 polymer ?
#
loop_
_entity_poly.entity_id
_entity_poly.type
_entity_poly.pdbx_seq_one_letter_code
_entity_poly.pdbx_strand_id
1 'polypeptide(L)'
;MRFPVGSTGTKEEFERDWYDAQPFGRQTSYGYHEGADINKRTGGDTDINQELKAIAPGRLVYYHYLTHPTSGFGRHLVYKINGPWGSRWVMYSHMSELDFLKGEQDVNEGQIVGRIGKSGTTVAHLHWSIYKEDPVGFGIDNIANNLDELNRLWEDPVQFVNTWLVAPVPVPVPSPVTDQSLYNFGPAFGILELQAARSILNDQKNQILSLQNQVTNAQNDYNALRTQYNSLKNRIRTSVNTAIDQTN
;
A
#
# COMPACT_ATOMS: atom_id res chain seq x y z
N MET A 1 8.12 -14.40 -5.10
CA MET A 1 7.33 -14.72 -3.90
C MET A 1 8.26 -15.00 -2.75
N ARG A 2 7.77 -14.77 -1.53
CA ARG A 2 8.55 -14.90 -0.30
C ARG A 2 7.65 -15.34 0.87
N PHE A 3 8.26 -15.78 1.96
CA PHE A 3 7.58 -15.88 3.24
C PHE A 3 7.25 -14.48 3.80
N PRO A 4 6.16 -14.34 4.56
CA PRO A 4 5.71 -13.05 5.09
C PRO A 4 6.59 -12.52 6.23
N VAL A 5 7.35 -13.40 6.87
CA VAL A 5 8.22 -13.10 8.01
C VAL A 5 9.70 -13.15 7.60
N GLY A 6 10.57 -12.65 8.47
CA GLY A 6 12.02 -12.59 8.22
C GLY A 6 12.44 -11.37 7.39
N SER A 7 13.74 -11.10 7.41
CA SER A 7 14.36 -10.00 6.68
C SER A 7 14.27 -10.24 5.17
N THR A 8 14.72 -11.42 4.72
CA THR A 8 14.81 -11.84 3.31
C THR A 8 13.55 -12.57 2.84
N GLY A 9 12.85 -13.28 3.74
CA GLY A 9 11.66 -14.07 3.40
C GLY A 9 11.99 -15.29 2.55
N THR A 10 13.25 -15.73 2.56
CA THR A 10 13.70 -16.97 1.93
C THR A 10 13.24 -18.18 2.74
N LYS A 11 13.19 -19.34 2.10
CA LYS A 11 12.86 -20.60 2.77
C LYS A 11 13.89 -20.93 3.85
N GLU A 12 15.17 -20.73 3.55
CA GLU A 12 16.27 -21.02 4.46
C GLU A 12 16.19 -20.15 5.73
N GLU A 13 15.86 -18.87 5.60
CA GLU A 13 15.63 -18.00 6.76
C GLU A 13 14.38 -18.42 7.54
N PHE A 14 13.28 -18.68 6.83
CA PHE A 14 12.04 -19.13 7.46
C PHE A 14 12.28 -20.39 8.30
N GLU A 15 12.88 -21.43 7.72
CA GLU A 15 13.14 -22.69 8.41
C GLU A 15 14.11 -22.53 9.58
N ARG A 16 15.09 -21.62 9.48
CA ARG A 16 16.08 -21.35 10.53
C ARG A 16 15.48 -20.61 11.73
N ASP A 17 14.67 -19.57 11.49
CA ASP A 17 14.28 -18.61 12.54
C ASP A 17 12.80 -18.71 12.95
N TRP A 18 11.97 -19.32 12.10
CA TRP A 18 10.53 -19.40 12.24
C TRP A 18 10.02 -20.84 12.13
N TYR A 19 8.80 -21.08 12.59
CA TYR A 19 8.12 -22.35 12.43
C TYR A 19 6.62 -22.17 12.43
N ASP A 20 5.93 -23.15 11.84
CA ASP A 20 4.48 -23.27 11.88
C ASP A 20 4.08 -24.06 13.15
N ALA A 21 3.49 -23.36 14.11
CA ALA A 21 3.03 -23.92 15.38
C ALA A 21 1.66 -24.62 15.27
N GLN A 22 0.87 -24.21 14.28
CA GLN A 22 -0.46 -24.76 14.02
C GLN A 22 -0.70 -24.79 12.50
N PRO A 23 -0.38 -25.92 11.84
CA PRO A 23 -0.43 -25.98 10.39
C PRO A 23 -1.85 -26.00 9.84
N PHE A 24 -1.93 -25.70 8.55
CA PHE A 24 -3.16 -25.77 7.76
C PHE A 24 -3.83 -27.14 7.87
N GLY A 25 -5.16 -27.14 7.98
CA GLY A 25 -5.99 -28.34 8.08
C GLY A 25 -5.92 -29.07 9.41
N ARG A 26 -5.22 -28.53 10.42
CA ARG A 26 -5.29 -29.09 11.78
C ARG A 26 -6.71 -28.97 12.31
N GLN A 27 -7.26 -30.06 12.84
CA GLN A 27 -8.56 -30.03 13.51
C GLN A 27 -8.47 -29.25 14.83
N THR A 28 -9.40 -28.31 15.04
CA THR A 28 -9.53 -27.47 16.23
C THR A 28 -10.90 -27.69 16.89
N SER A 29 -11.16 -27.05 18.03
CA SER A 29 -12.48 -27.11 18.68
C SER A 29 -13.58 -26.37 17.93
N TYR A 30 -13.21 -25.52 16.97
CA TYR A 30 -14.13 -24.67 16.20
C TYR A 30 -14.21 -25.06 14.72
N GLY A 31 -13.38 -26.00 14.24
CA GLY A 31 -13.40 -26.45 12.86
C GLY A 31 -12.05 -27.00 12.42
N TYR A 32 -11.61 -26.58 11.25
CA TYR A 32 -10.30 -26.87 10.70
C TYR A 32 -9.53 -25.58 10.52
N HIS A 33 -8.25 -25.60 10.87
CA HIS A 33 -7.40 -24.43 10.78
C HIS A 33 -7.13 -24.03 9.33
N GLU A 34 -7.65 -22.89 8.91
CA GLU A 34 -7.66 -22.40 7.53
C GLU A 34 -6.39 -21.65 7.09
N GLY A 35 -5.42 -21.55 7.99
CA GLY A 35 -4.14 -20.90 7.75
C GLY A 35 -2.98 -21.64 8.42
N ALA A 36 -1.89 -20.91 8.63
CA ALA A 36 -0.74 -21.35 9.39
C ALA A 36 -0.44 -20.33 10.51
N ASP A 37 -0.17 -20.82 11.71
CA ASP A 37 0.21 -19.98 12.84
C ASP A 37 1.73 -19.95 12.95
N ILE A 38 2.34 -18.85 12.51
CA ILE A 38 3.78 -18.70 12.39
C ILE A 38 4.34 -18.01 13.62
N ASN A 39 5.31 -18.67 14.26
CA ASN A 39 6.01 -18.19 15.44
C ASN A 39 7.53 -18.14 15.23
N LYS A 40 8.18 -17.24 15.97
CA LYS A 40 9.63 -17.21 16.03
C LYS A 40 10.15 -18.31 16.95
N ARG A 41 11.20 -19.03 16.53
CA ARG A 41 11.77 -20.16 17.26
C ARG A 41 12.37 -19.81 18.62
N THR A 42 12.63 -18.53 18.88
CA THR A 42 13.08 -18.05 20.20
C THR A 42 12.01 -18.20 21.29
N GLY A 43 10.74 -18.44 20.91
CA GLY A 43 9.66 -18.77 21.83
C GLY A 43 9.08 -17.57 22.57
N GLY A 44 8.00 -17.81 23.33
CA GLY A 44 7.24 -16.75 24.00
C GLY A 44 6.74 -15.68 23.01
N ASP A 45 6.69 -14.43 23.45
CA ASP A 45 6.21 -13.30 22.64
C ASP A 45 7.33 -12.57 21.90
N THR A 46 8.40 -13.28 21.58
CA THR A 46 9.60 -12.69 20.96
C THR A 46 9.41 -12.32 19.49
N ASP A 47 8.26 -12.68 18.92
CA ASP A 47 7.79 -12.27 17.60
C ASP A 47 6.96 -10.97 17.61
N ILE A 48 6.60 -10.42 18.78
CA ILE A 48 5.96 -9.09 18.85
C ILE A 48 6.78 -8.05 18.08
N ASN A 49 6.08 -7.23 17.30
CA ASN A 49 6.61 -6.17 16.44
C ASN A 49 7.56 -6.64 15.33
N GLN A 50 7.70 -7.95 15.09
CA GLN A 50 8.37 -8.43 13.88
C GLN A 50 7.57 -8.02 12.64
N GLU A 51 8.29 -7.66 11.58
CA GLU A 51 7.70 -7.17 10.34
C GLU A 51 6.91 -8.26 9.61
N LEU A 52 5.73 -7.89 9.14
CA LEU A 52 4.93 -8.66 8.19
C LEU A 52 5.08 -8.02 6.81
N LYS A 53 5.49 -8.82 5.84
CA LYS A 53 5.78 -8.38 4.48
C LYS A 53 4.83 -9.01 3.48
N ALA A 54 4.50 -8.27 2.42
CA ALA A 54 3.69 -8.82 1.34
C ALA A 54 4.46 -9.97 0.64
N ILE A 55 3.81 -11.11 0.44
CA ILE A 55 4.43 -12.29 -0.21
C ILE A 55 4.60 -12.12 -1.72
N ALA A 56 3.86 -11.19 -2.32
CA ALA A 56 3.83 -10.85 -3.75
C ALA A 56 3.28 -9.43 -3.93
N PRO A 57 3.43 -8.79 -5.11
CA PRO A 57 2.75 -7.54 -5.40
C PRO A 57 1.23 -7.74 -5.39
N GLY A 58 0.50 -6.78 -4.85
CA GLY A 58 -0.93 -6.91 -4.68
C GLY A 58 -1.62 -5.62 -4.30
N ARG A 59 -2.92 -5.73 -4.03
CA ARG A 59 -3.76 -4.60 -3.62
C ARG A 59 -4.52 -4.94 -2.35
N LEU A 60 -4.39 -4.11 -1.32
CA LEU A 60 -5.19 -4.17 -0.11
C LEU A 60 -6.67 -4.01 -0.47
N VAL A 61 -7.47 -5.00 -0.09
CA VAL A 61 -8.93 -5.00 -0.32
C VAL A 61 -9.71 -4.84 0.96
N TYR A 62 -9.10 -5.14 2.10
CA TYR A 62 -9.79 -5.13 3.38
C TYR A 62 -8.85 -4.88 4.56
N TYR A 63 -9.38 -4.25 5.61
CA TYR A 63 -8.70 -4.07 6.89
C TYR A 63 -9.68 -3.95 8.05
N HIS A 64 -9.42 -4.68 9.15
CA HIS A 64 -10.19 -4.65 10.39
C HIS A 64 -9.32 -4.13 11.55
N TYR A 65 -9.61 -2.94 12.08
CA TYR A 65 -8.79 -2.28 13.11
C TYR A 65 -9.37 -2.33 14.53
N LEU A 66 -10.70 -2.33 14.68
CA LEU A 66 -11.37 -2.06 15.98
C LEU A 66 -12.38 -3.13 16.41
N THR A 67 -12.67 -4.10 15.54
CA THR A 67 -13.86 -4.95 15.69
C THR A 67 -13.65 -6.13 16.63
N HIS A 68 -12.39 -6.56 16.85
CA HIS A 68 -12.12 -7.78 17.62
C HIS A 68 -10.82 -7.72 18.46
N PRO A 69 -10.61 -6.74 19.37
CA PRO A 69 -9.33 -6.63 20.08
C PRO A 69 -8.96 -7.87 20.93
N THR A 70 -9.94 -8.67 21.34
CA THR A 70 -9.75 -9.77 22.31
C THR A 70 -10.27 -11.13 21.86
N SER A 71 -10.80 -11.27 20.64
CA SER A 71 -11.27 -12.56 20.09
C SER A 71 -11.05 -12.68 18.58
N GLY A 72 -11.28 -13.87 18.02
CA GLY A 72 -11.20 -14.11 16.56
C GLY A 72 -9.83 -13.76 15.98
N PHE A 73 -9.81 -13.26 14.74
CA PHE A 73 -8.58 -12.89 14.04
C PHE A 73 -7.91 -11.61 14.55
N GLY A 74 -8.52 -10.89 15.49
CA GLY A 74 -7.96 -9.63 15.95
C GLY A 74 -7.96 -8.56 14.86
N ARG A 75 -6.92 -7.72 14.92
CA ARG A 75 -6.56 -6.81 13.85
C ARG A 75 -5.97 -7.61 12.70
N HIS A 76 -6.55 -7.46 11.53
CA HIS A 76 -6.14 -8.20 10.35
C HIS A 76 -6.36 -7.41 9.08
N LEU A 77 -5.62 -7.80 8.04
CA LEU A 77 -5.69 -7.23 6.71
C LEU A 77 -5.96 -8.34 5.71
N VAL A 78 -6.54 -7.98 4.56
CA VAL A 78 -6.57 -8.85 3.39
C VAL A 78 -6.15 -8.07 2.15
N TYR A 79 -5.23 -8.63 1.37
CA TYR A 79 -4.82 -8.08 0.09
C TYR A 79 -4.92 -9.13 -1.02
N LYS A 80 -5.32 -8.68 -2.20
CA LYS A 80 -5.44 -9.49 -3.40
C LYS A 80 -4.12 -9.52 -4.14
N ILE A 81 -3.65 -10.72 -4.46
CA ILE A 81 -2.51 -10.97 -5.33
C ILE A 81 -2.96 -11.68 -6.61
N ASN A 82 -2.19 -11.53 -7.69
CA ASN A 82 -2.43 -12.24 -8.95
C ASN A 82 -1.12 -12.90 -9.41
N GLY A 83 -1.23 -14.07 -10.01
CA GLY A 83 -0.09 -14.80 -10.57
C GLY A 83 -0.52 -15.95 -11.48
N PRO A 84 0.40 -16.85 -11.88
CA PRO A 84 0.08 -18.03 -12.68
C PRO A 84 -0.92 -18.99 -12.01
N TRP A 85 -1.12 -18.87 -10.70
CA TRP A 85 -2.14 -19.57 -9.90
C TRP A 85 -3.54 -18.91 -9.95
N GLY A 86 -3.68 -17.79 -10.64
CA GLY A 86 -4.89 -16.95 -10.66
C GLY A 86 -4.88 -15.89 -9.56
N SER A 87 -6.07 -15.41 -9.17
CA SER A 87 -6.24 -14.49 -8.05
C SER A 87 -6.24 -15.24 -6.72
N ARG A 88 -5.62 -14.65 -5.70
CA ARG A 88 -5.68 -15.09 -4.30
C ARG A 88 -5.82 -13.90 -3.37
N TRP A 89 -6.36 -14.15 -2.19
CA TRP A 89 -6.48 -13.15 -1.14
C TRP A 89 -5.69 -13.62 0.06
N VAL A 90 -4.72 -12.82 0.48
CA VAL A 90 -3.81 -13.16 1.57
C VAL A 90 -4.25 -12.39 2.80
N MET A 91 -4.52 -13.12 3.88
CA MET A 91 -4.85 -12.54 5.18
C MET A 91 -3.69 -12.69 6.14
N TYR A 92 -3.39 -11.59 6.84
CA TYR A 92 -2.53 -11.59 8.03
C TYR A 92 -3.34 -11.10 9.22
N SER A 93 -3.29 -11.87 10.30
CA SER A 93 -4.09 -11.65 11.50
C SER A 93 -3.23 -11.48 12.75
N HIS A 94 -3.89 -11.16 13.87
CA HIS A 94 -3.27 -10.88 15.17
C HIS A 94 -2.26 -9.73 15.16
N MET A 95 -2.48 -8.74 14.31
CA MET A 95 -1.52 -7.67 14.05
C MET A 95 -1.36 -6.69 15.22
N SER A 96 -0.21 -6.03 15.29
CA SER A 96 0.11 -4.97 16.27
C SER A 96 -0.67 -3.67 15.98
N GLU A 97 -0.68 -2.76 16.95
CA GLU A 97 -1.27 -1.42 16.79
C GLU A 97 -0.38 -0.44 16.03
N LEU A 98 0.89 -0.77 15.85
CA LEU A 98 1.93 0.14 15.40
C LEU A 98 2.21 0.01 13.90
N ASP A 99 2.14 1.16 13.22
CA ASP A 99 2.41 1.42 11.79
C ASP A 99 1.63 0.55 10.80
N PHE A 100 0.76 1.22 10.07
CA PHE A 100 0.14 0.65 8.89
C PHE A 100 0.27 1.61 7.71
N LEU A 101 0.27 1.04 6.51
CA LEU A 101 0.21 1.74 5.24
C LEU A 101 -0.83 2.88 5.32
N LYS A 102 -0.36 4.12 5.45
CA LYS A 102 -1.19 5.33 5.59
C LYS A 102 -1.85 5.65 4.25
N GLY A 103 -2.81 4.83 3.83
CA GLY A 103 -3.57 5.02 2.60
C GLY A 103 -2.97 4.40 1.34
N GLU A 104 -1.86 3.67 1.42
CA GLU A 104 -1.38 2.89 0.27
C GLU A 104 -2.28 1.67 0.05
N GLN A 105 -2.87 1.58 -1.15
CA GLN A 105 -3.72 0.46 -1.53
C GLN A 105 -2.94 -0.62 -2.27
N ASP A 106 -1.89 -0.28 -3.01
CA ASP A 106 -1.07 -1.23 -3.73
C ASP A 106 0.24 -1.48 -2.97
N VAL A 107 0.69 -2.73 -2.92
CA VAL A 107 1.88 -3.17 -2.20
C VAL A 107 2.81 -3.93 -3.13
N ASN A 108 4.11 -3.78 -2.91
CA ASN A 108 5.14 -4.56 -3.61
C ASN A 108 5.54 -5.79 -2.79
N GLU A 109 6.06 -6.83 -3.45
CA GLU A 109 6.65 -7.98 -2.75
C GLU A 109 7.76 -7.51 -1.78
N GLY A 110 7.71 -7.98 -0.54
CA GLY A 110 8.67 -7.59 0.51
C GLY A 110 8.39 -6.27 1.21
N GLN A 111 7.43 -5.48 0.72
CA GLN A 111 6.97 -4.28 1.40
C GLN A 111 6.36 -4.63 2.76
N ILE A 112 6.71 -3.87 3.79
CA ILE A 112 6.13 -4.04 5.13
C ILE A 112 4.66 -3.61 5.06
N VAL A 113 3.78 -4.55 5.35
CA VAL A 113 2.33 -4.34 5.42
C VAL A 113 1.80 -4.33 6.84
N GLY A 114 2.67 -4.54 7.83
CA GLY A 114 2.34 -4.38 9.25
C GLY A 114 3.31 -5.16 10.13
N ARG A 115 2.88 -5.47 11.35
CA ARG A 115 3.71 -6.16 12.34
C ARG A 115 2.91 -7.15 13.17
N ILE A 116 3.58 -8.20 13.62
CA ILE A 116 3.00 -9.20 14.53
C ILE A 116 2.63 -8.54 15.86
N GLY A 117 1.46 -8.86 16.36
CA GLY A 117 0.96 -8.44 17.66
C GLY A 117 0.27 -9.59 18.40
N LYS A 118 -0.77 -9.24 19.15
CA LYS A 118 -1.57 -10.16 19.97
C LYS A 118 -3.06 -9.87 19.94
N SER A 119 -3.52 -8.99 19.07
CA SER A 119 -4.96 -8.70 19.03
C SER A 119 -5.73 -9.99 18.74
N GLY A 120 -6.84 -10.21 19.42
CA GLY A 120 -7.68 -11.40 19.21
C GLY A 120 -7.19 -12.68 19.89
N THR A 121 -6.01 -12.68 20.52
CA THR A 121 -5.38 -13.86 21.10
C THR A 121 -4.54 -13.53 22.35
N THR A 122 -4.09 -14.53 23.10
CA THR A 122 -3.20 -14.35 24.26
C THR A 122 -1.74 -14.62 23.96
N VAL A 123 -1.43 -15.23 22.81
CA VAL A 123 -0.08 -15.61 22.38
C VAL A 123 0.24 -14.93 21.06
N ALA A 124 1.41 -14.30 20.98
CA ALA A 124 1.82 -13.59 19.77
C ALA A 124 2.15 -14.62 18.69
N HIS A 125 1.66 -14.37 17.49
CA HIS A 125 1.95 -15.14 16.28
C HIS A 125 1.38 -14.39 15.08
N LEU A 126 1.82 -14.77 13.88
CA LEU A 126 1.10 -14.47 12.66
C LEU A 126 0.15 -15.62 12.37
N HIS A 127 -1.16 -15.38 12.34
CA HIS A 127 -2.07 -16.26 11.63
C HIS A 127 -2.13 -15.82 10.16
N TRP A 128 -1.69 -16.70 9.26
CA TRP A 128 -1.56 -16.42 7.83
C TRP A 128 -2.47 -17.35 7.03
N SER A 129 -3.42 -16.77 6.31
CA SER A 129 -4.38 -17.51 5.49
C SER A 129 -4.32 -17.06 4.03
N ILE A 130 -4.61 -18.00 3.11
CA ILE A 130 -4.77 -17.68 1.69
C ILE A 130 -6.11 -18.22 1.19
N TYR A 131 -6.96 -17.32 0.72
CA TYR A 131 -8.24 -17.65 0.12
C TYR A 131 -8.14 -17.78 -1.41
N LYS A 132 -8.84 -18.78 -1.95
CA LYS A 132 -9.03 -19.03 -3.38
C LYS A 132 -10.08 -18.13 -4.03
N GLU A 133 -11.00 -17.61 -3.22
CA GLU A 133 -12.10 -16.73 -3.60
C GLU A 133 -12.09 -15.47 -2.72
N ASP A 134 -12.84 -14.43 -3.10
CA ASP A 134 -12.90 -13.19 -2.31
C ASP A 134 -13.63 -13.41 -0.96
N PRO A 135 -12.94 -13.26 0.18
CA PRO A 135 -13.52 -13.53 1.50
C PRO A 135 -14.64 -12.56 1.88
N VAL A 136 -14.71 -11.39 1.26
CA VAL A 136 -15.84 -10.46 1.47
C VAL A 136 -17.16 -11.09 1.01
N GLY A 137 -17.12 -11.97 0.01
CA GLY A 137 -18.31 -12.59 -0.57
C GLY A 137 -18.97 -13.66 0.31
N PHE A 138 -18.22 -14.28 1.24
CA PHE A 138 -18.74 -15.35 2.10
C PHE A 138 -18.56 -15.10 3.60
N GLY A 139 -17.83 -14.07 4.00
CA GLY A 139 -17.59 -13.70 5.39
C GLY A 139 -16.11 -13.76 5.72
N ILE A 140 -15.48 -12.59 5.91
CA ILE A 140 -14.03 -12.48 6.06
C ILE A 140 -13.50 -13.14 7.33
N ASP A 141 -14.31 -13.13 8.38
CA ASP A 141 -14.01 -13.75 9.67
C ASP A 141 -14.54 -15.20 9.76
N ASN A 142 -14.98 -15.79 8.65
CA ASN A 142 -15.38 -17.20 8.65
C ASN A 142 -14.18 -18.13 8.78
N ILE A 143 -14.44 -19.27 9.40
CA ILE A 143 -13.52 -20.39 9.57
C ILE A 143 -14.04 -21.61 8.82
N ALA A 144 -13.15 -22.55 8.50
CA ALA A 144 -13.56 -23.78 7.83
C ALA A 144 -14.24 -24.75 8.82
N ASN A 145 -15.52 -25.03 8.65
CA ASN A 145 -16.27 -25.92 9.53
C ASN A 145 -16.01 -27.41 9.23
N ASN A 146 -15.58 -27.71 8.01
CA ASN A 146 -15.28 -29.06 7.53
C ASN A 146 -14.18 -29.03 6.45
N LEU A 147 -13.65 -30.21 6.10
CA LEU A 147 -12.57 -30.36 5.12
C LEU A 147 -12.99 -29.94 3.69
N ASP A 148 -14.24 -30.12 3.31
CA ASP A 148 -14.70 -29.73 1.97
C ASP A 148 -14.69 -28.21 1.83
N GLU A 149 -15.17 -27.50 2.86
CA GLU A 149 -15.11 -26.04 2.95
C GLU A 149 -13.67 -25.55 2.95
N LEU A 150 -12.82 -26.15 3.80
CA LEU A 150 -11.38 -25.84 3.89
C LEU A 150 -10.72 -25.92 2.51
N ASN A 151 -10.86 -27.07 1.83
CA ASN A 151 -10.20 -27.33 0.56
C ASN A 151 -10.78 -26.52 -0.59
N ARG A 152 -12.06 -26.13 -0.52
CA ARG A 152 -12.70 -25.31 -1.54
C ARG A 152 -12.26 -23.84 -1.45
N LEU A 153 -12.25 -23.28 -0.25
CA LEU A 153 -12.09 -21.84 -0.04
C LEU A 153 -10.65 -21.42 0.29
N TRP A 154 -9.86 -22.28 0.92
CA TRP A 154 -8.50 -21.97 1.34
C TRP A 154 -7.45 -22.88 0.68
N GLU A 155 -6.20 -22.44 0.75
CA GLU A 155 -5.03 -23.23 0.43
C GLU A 155 -3.97 -23.10 1.53
N ASP A 156 -3.17 -24.15 1.69
CA ASP A 156 -2.05 -24.14 2.62
C ASP A 156 -1.08 -23.00 2.25
N PRO A 157 -0.89 -22.00 3.11
CA PRO A 157 -0.08 -20.82 2.81
C PRO A 157 1.42 -21.15 2.65
N VAL A 158 1.94 -22.05 3.48
CA VAL A 158 3.34 -22.48 3.47
C VAL A 158 3.60 -23.28 2.21
N GLN A 159 2.70 -24.21 1.86
CA GLN A 159 2.80 -24.96 0.62
C GLN A 159 2.64 -24.06 -0.61
N PHE A 160 1.72 -23.08 -0.57
CA PHE A 160 1.52 -22.12 -1.64
C PHE A 160 2.79 -21.34 -1.93
N VAL A 161 3.40 -20.73 -0.91
CA VAL A 161 4.68 -20.05 -1.09
C VAL A 161 5.71 -21.04 -1.57
N ASN A 162 5.93 -22.19 -0.94
CA ASN A 162 6.95 -23.15 -1.42
C ASN A 162 6.78 -23.59 -2.88
N THR A 163 5.54 -23.76 -3.35
CA THR A 163 5.22 -24.20 -4.73
C THR A 163 5.58 -23.12 -5.74
N TRP A 164 5.37 -21.86 -5.37
CA TRP A 164 5.45 -20.72 -6.27
C TRP A 164 6.57 -19.73 -5.88
N LEU A 165 7.38 -20.08 -4.89
CA LEU A 165 8.65 -19.48 -4.54
C LEU A 165 9.56 -19.83 -5.70
N VAL A 166 9.48 -19.04 -6.76
CA VAL A 166 10.43 -19.13 -7.85
C VAL A 166 11.79 -18.94 -7.22
N ALA A 167 12.70 -19.91 -7.38
CA ALA A 167 14.11 -19.68 -7.08
C ALA A 167 14.46 -18.32 -7.68
N PRO A 168 15.17 -17.43 -6.97
CA PRO A 168 15.53 -16.15 -7.54
C PRO A 168 16.17 -16.46 -8.89
N VAL A 169 15.44 -16.19 -9.98
CA VAL A 169 16.06 -16.01 -11.29
C VAL A 169 17.16 -15.03 -10.94
N PRO A 170 18.45 -15.37 -11.14
CA PRO A 170 19.54 -14.51 -10.72
C PRO A 170 19.15 -13.13 -11.20
N VAL A 171 18.76 -12.27 -10.26
CA VAL A 171 18.31 -10.94 -10.61
C VAL A 171 19.54 -10.42 -11.29
N PRO A 172 19.53 -10.12 -12.60
CA PRO A 172 20.69 -9.50 -13.19
C PRO A 172 20.93 -8.33 -12.28
N VAL A 173 22.09 -8.32 -11.59
CA VAL A 173 22.50 -7.22 -10.72
C VAL A 173 22.15 -6.00 -11.55
N PRO A 174 21.16 -5.18 -11.14
CA PRO A 174 20.63 -4.18 -12.04
C PRO A 174 21.85 -3.41 -12.50
N SER A 175 22.13 -3.50 -13.80
CA SER A 175 23.28 -2.80 -14.39
C SER A 175 23.22 -1.40 -13.81
N PRO A 176 24.32 -0.91 -13.19
CA PRO A 176 24.28 0.33 -12.43
C PRO A 176 23.47 1.35 -13.22
N VAL A 177 22.40 1.88 -12.62
CA VAL A 177 21.52 2.80 -13.32
C VAL A 177 22.39 3.98 -13.74
N THR A 178 22.64 4.08 -15.03
CA THR A 178 23.45 5.12 -15.63
C THR A 178 22.53 6.13 -16.28
N ASP A 179 23.10 7.26 -16.65
CA ASP A 179 22.39 8.27 -17.45
C ASP A 179 21.90 7.74 -18.80
N GLN A 180 22.47 6.63 -19.30
CA GLN A 180 22.07 5.92 -20.53
C GLN A 180 21.01 4.83 -20.29
N SER A 181 20.61 4.60 -19.04
CA SER A 181 19.58 3.59 -18.74
C SER A 181 18.25 4.01 -19.34
N LEU A 182 17.68 3.13 -20.17
CA LEU A 182 16.36 3.31 -20.77
C LEU A 182 15.27 2.95 -19.76
N TYR A 183 14.28 3.82 -19.62
CA TYR A 183 13.14 3.63 -18.75
C TYR A 183 11.84 3.94 -19.51
N ASN A 184 10.81 3.12 -19.30
CA ASN A 184 9.49 3.35 -19.89
C ASN A 184 8.67 4.25 -18.95
N PHE A 185 8.47 5.50 -19.34
CA PHE A 185 7.73 6.51 -18.60
C PHE A 185 6.21 6.51 -18.93
N GLY A 186 5.73 5.43 -19.56
CA GLY A 186 4.32 5.24 -19.87
C GLY A 186 3.88 5.90 -21.18
N PRO A 187 2.57 5.83 -21.51
CA PRO A 187 2.06 6.18 -22.83
C PRO A 187 2.35 7.60 -23.30
N ALA A 188 2.50 8.54 -22.37
CA ALA A 188 2.74 9.95 -22.68
C ALA A 188 4.18 10.26 -23.10
N PHE A 189 5.15 9.49 -22.61
CA PHE A 189 6.58 9.78 -22.73
C PHE A 189 7.39 8.66 -23.38
N GLY A 190 6.83 7.45 -23.44
CA GLY A 190 7.47 6.28 -24.04
C GLY A 190 8.74 5.86 -23.30
N ILE A 191 9.66 5.25 -24.04
CA ILE A 191 10.95 4.82 -23.53
C ILE A 191 11.96 5.96 -23.73
N LEU A 192 12.60 6.39 -22.65
CA LEU A 192 13.60 7.46 -22.65
C LEU A 192 14.82 7.05 -21.85
N GLU A 193 15.99 7.58 -22.22
CA GLU A 193 17.18 7.54 -21.35
C GLU A 193 16.95 8.39 -20.10
N LEU A 194 17.52 7.98 -18.97
CA LEU A 194 17.38 8.70 -17.70
C LEU A 194 17.87 10.15 -17.79
N GLN A 195 18.94 10.41 -18.54
CA GLN A 195 19.41 11.78 -18.79
C GLN A 195 18.42 12.62 -19.61
N ALA A 196 17.76 12.00 -20.60
CA ALA A 196 16.76 12.67 -21.41
C ALA A 196 15.55 13.05 -20.55
N ALA A 197 15.09 12.14 -19.68
CA ALA A 197 14.01 12.42 -18.74
C ALA A 197 14.37 13.56 -17.77
N ARG A 198 15.60 13.57 -17.23
CA ARG A 198 16.10 14.67 -16.37
C ARG A 198 16.12 16.01 -17.11
N SER A 199 16.56 16.01 -18.37
CA SER A 199 16.58 17.22 -19.20
C SER A 199 15.16 17.76 -19.42
N ILE A 200 14.21 16.91 -19.81
CA ILE A 200 12.81 17.29 -20.02
C ILE A 200 12.22 17.89 -18.73
N LEU A 201 12.49 17.26 -17.58
CA LEU A 201 12.00 17.77 -16.29
C LEU A 201 12.59 19.15 -15.95
N ASN A 202 13.88 19.37 -16.24
CA ASN A 202 14.51 20.66 -16.03
C ASN A 202 13.94 21.74 -16.96
N ASP A 203 13.70 21.42 -18.23
CA ASP A 203 13.09 22.33 -19.20
C ASP A 203 11.66 22.70 -18.79
N GLN A 204 10.86 21.70 -18.40
CA GLN A 204 9.51 21.93 -17.87
C GLN A 204 9.53 22.79 -16.61
N LYS A 205 10.47 22.54 -15.69
CA LYS A 205 10.65 23.36 -14.48
C LYS A 205 10.96 24.82 -14.85
N ASN A 206 11.86 25.06 -15.79
CA ASN A 206 12.21 26.40 -16.24
C ASN A 206 11.03 27.10 -16.92
N GLN A 207 10.25 26.36 -17.73
CA GLN A 207 9.04 26.87 -18.35
C GLN A 207 7.98 27.25 -17.31
N ILE A 208 7.76 26.42 -16.29
CA ILE A 208 6.85 26.70 -15.18
C ILE A 208 7.27 27.98 -14.45
N LEU A 209 8.57 28.13 -14.13
CA LEU A 209 9.10 29.34 -13.49
C LEU A 209 8.87 30.59 -14.35
N SER A 210 9.07 30.49 -15.67
CA SER A 210 8.78 31.58 -16.60
C SER A 210 7.30 31.95 -16.60
N LEU A 211 6.41 30.96 -16.64
CA LEU A 211 4.96 31.18 -16.61
C LEU A 211 4.52 31.82 -15.28
N GLN A 212 5.09 31.39 -14.15
CA GLN A 212 4.82 32.01 -12.85
C GLN A 212 5.17 33.50 -12.85
N ASN A 213 6.32 33.87 -13.40
CA ASN A 213 6.72 35.28 -13.52
C ASN A 213 5.75 36.08 -14.41
N GLN A 214 5.30 35.51 -15.53
CA GLN A 214 4.33 36.17 -16.40
C GLN A 214 2.98 36.38 -15.70
N VAL A 215 2.50 35.37 -14.95
CA VAL A 215 1.28 35.49 -14.14
C VAL A 215 1.41 36.58 -13.09
N THR A 216 2.55 36.65 -12.39
CA THR A 216 2.82 37.71 -11.41
C THR A 216 2.78 39.10 -12.06
N ASN A 217 3.39 39.27 -13.23
CA ASN A 217 3.37 40.56 -13.95
C ASN A 217 1.95 40.94 -14.37
N ALA A 218 1.20 40.00 -14.96
CA ALA A 218 -0.19 40.25 -15.36
C ALA A 218 -1.08 40.62 -14.16
N GLN A 219 -0.85 40.01 -12.99
CA GLN A 219 -1.55 40.34 -11.75
C GLN A 219 -1.25 41.77 -11.28
N ASN A 220 0.01 42.20 -11.41
CA ASN A 220 0.41 43.57 -11.08
C ASN A 220 -0.23 44.58 -12.02
N ASP A 221 -0.23 44.32 -13.32
CA ASP A 221 -0.87 45.19 -14.33
C ASP A 221 -2.38 45.30 -14.09
N TYR A 222 -3.05 44.18 -13.80
CA TYR A 222 -4.47 44.18 -13.44
C TYR A 222 -4.75 45.03 -12.20
N ASN A 223 -3.93 44.92 -11.16
CA ASN A 223 -4.08 45.71 -9.93
C ASN A 223 -3.89 47.21 -10.20
N ALA A 224 -2.93 47.58 -11.05
CA ALA A 224 -2.70 48.96 -11.47
C ALA A 224 -3.90 49.52 -12.25
N LEU A 225 -4.42 48.78 -13.23
CA LEU A 225 -5.59 49.17 -14.01
C LEU A 225 -6.84 49.31 -13.12
N ARG A 226 -7.05 48.37 -12.20
CA ARG A 226 -8.15 48.43 -11.20
C ARG A 226 -8.06 49.70 -10.35
N THR A 227 -6.86 50.10 -9.96
CA THR A 227 -6.62 51.33 -9.19
C THR A 227 -6.97 52.57 -10.00
N GLN A 228 -6.53 52.64 -11.27
CA GLN A 228 -6.86 53.74 -12.18
C GLN A 228 -8.37 53.84 -12.42
N TYR A 229 -9.05 52.71 -12.67
CA TYR A 229 -10.50 52.65 -12.84
C TYR A 229 -11.23 53.23 -11.62
N ASN A 230 -10.85 52.82 -10.41
CA ASN A 230 -11.47 53.32 -9.18
C ASN A 230 -11.25 54.83 -9.00
N SER A 231 -10.05 55.32 -9.32
CA SER A 231 -9.75 56.76 -9.29
C SER A 231 -10.63 57.55 -10.27
N LEU A 232 -10.75 57.07 -11.52
CA LEU A 232 -11.61 57.69 -12.53
C LEU A 232 -13.09 57.67 -12.11
N LYS A 233 -13.58 56.53 -11.62
CA LYS A 233 -14.95 56.37 -11.10
C LYS A 233 -15.25 57.39 -10.00
N ASN A 234 -14.31 57.60 -9.07
CA ASN A 234 -14.45 58.58 -8.00
C ASN A 234 -14.46 60.01 -8.55
N ARG A 235 -13.56 60.36 -9.48
CA ARG A 235 -13.54 61.68 -10.13
C ARG A 235 -14.86 62.00 -10.82
N ILE A 236 -15.40 61.07 -11.59
CA ILE A 236 -16.70 61.22 -12.26
C ILE A 236 -17.80 61.47 -11.22
N ARG A 237 -17.84 60.66 -10.15
CA ARG A 237 -18.82 60.83 -9.07
C ARG A 237 -18.72 62.22 -8.41
N THR A 238 -17.51 62.69 -8.11
CA THR A 238 -17.30 64.03 -7.56
C THR A 238 -17.76 65.12 -8.52
N SER A 239 -17.39 65.06 -9.79
CA SER A 239 -17.81 66.03 -10.80
C SER A 239 -19.33 66.08 -10.96
N VAL A 240 -20.01 64.93 -10.96
CA VAL A 240 -21.48 64.86 -11.01
C VAL A 240 -22.10 65.53 -9.79
N ASN A 241 -21.61 65.23 -8.58
CA ASN A 241 -22.13 65.86 -7.37
C ASN A 241 -21.94 67.38 -7.37
N THR A 242 -20.75 67.87 -7.75
CA THR A 242 -20.49 69.32 -7.85
C THR A 242 -21.40 70.02 -8.85
N ALA A 243 -21.69 69.36 -9.99
CA ALA A 243 -22.61 69.92 -10.98
C ALA A 243 -24.05 70.03 -10.44
N ILE A 244 -24.50 69.03 -9.65
CA ILE A 244 -25.81 69.07 -8.98
C ILE A 244 -25.89 70.22 -7.98
N ASP A 245 -24.85 70.42 -7.17
CA ASP A 245 -24.81 71.47 -6.14
C ASP A 245 -24.83 72.89 -6.74
N GLN A 246 -24.33 73.10 -7.96
CA GLN A 246 -24.35 74.40 -8.64
C GLN A 246 -25.71 74.74 -9.27
N THR A 247 -26.61 73.77 -9.40
CA THR A 247 -27.93 73.93 -10.04
C THR A 247 -29.09 74.08 -9.05
N ASN A 248 -28.81 73.98 -7.75
CA ASN A 248 -29.77 74.17 -6.65
C ASN A 248 -29.46 75.45 -5.87
#